data_AF-A0A937T9K9-F1
#
_entry.id   AF-A0A937T9K9-F1
#
_cell.length_a   1.000
_cell.length_b   1.000
_cell.length_c   1.000
_cell.angle_alpha   90.00
_cell.angle_beta   90.00
_cell.angle_gamma   90.00
#
_symmetry.space_group_name_H-M   'P 1'
#
loop_
_entity.id
_entity.type
_entity.pdbx_description
1 polymer ?
#
loop_
_entity_poly.entity_id
_entity_poly.type
_entity_poly.pdbx_seq_one_letter_code
_entity_poly.pdbx_strand_id
1 'polypeptide(L)'
;MTTEGFTKNRAILWLVVLVVFVLLMILASVLTSGDKIQGIAPIGVTAIGMIGVFVVYLATAQSDAWEVGTRQVVYMAIGAALYGIFNYIFNTIPMPSVSQVALRPSVCIPIFFGYAFGPVVGFFTGAVGNILGDFITGWGVYPAWDIANGLMGMVPGLVMLFADKKRSLNFLTGLVAVLIIITAVLVFLNPQVPGPWTGEIEDFSFWAWAFIIGGVVVIVGRFVLERASVDLAAVNLWGTLGIIVGIGFAAISDIWINGYSFATAIIGEFAPAAGPNILNSMILTPILLAAYQAIQARTGR
;
A
#
# COMPACT_ATOMS: atom_id res chain seq x y z
N MET A 1 26.78 17.05 -18.40
CA MET A 1 26.17 15.70 -18.42
C MET A 1 24.85 15.81 -19.16
N THR A 2 24.62 14.97 -20.16
CA THR A 2 23.37 14.93 -20.92
C THR A 2 22.23 14.35 -20.07
N THR A 3 20.98 14.72 -20.35
CA THR A 3 19.76 14.19 -19.69
C THR A 3 19.74 12.66 -19.64
N GLU A 4 20.26 12.02 -20.68
CA GLU A 4 20.40 10.56 -20.82
C GLU A 4 21.24 9.92 -19.70
N GLY A 5 22.30 10.60 -19.23
CA GLY A 5 23.15 10.13 -18.13
C GLY A 5 22.47 10.16 -16.77
N PHE A 6 21.59 11.14 -16.52
CA PHE A 6 20.83 11.26 -15.27
C PHE A 6 19.78 10.15 -15.14
N THR A 7 19.02 9.87 -16.21
CA THR A 7 18.03 8.78 -16.24
C THR A 7 18.67 7.41 -16.03
N LYS A 8 19.84 7.15 -16.64
CA LYS A 8 20.56 5.89 -16.48
C LYS A 8 20.96 5.61 -15.03
N ASN A 9 21.43 6.64 -14.31
CA ASN A 9 21.81 6.51 -12.90
C ASN A 9 20.58 6.24 -12.00
N ARG A 10 19.44 6.89 -12.25
CA ARG A 10 18.19 6.63 -11.52
C ARG A 10 17.68 5.21 -11.73
N ALA A 11 17.75 4.69 -12.95
CA ALA A 11 17.33 3.32 -13.25
C ALA A 11 18.16 2.30 -12.47
N ILE A 12 19.48 2.49 -12.42
CA ILE A 12 20.39 1.63 -11.66
C ILE A 12 20.06 1.71 -10.17
N LEU A 13 19.90 2.91 -9.61
CA LEU A 13 19.59 3.07 -8.19
C LEU A 13 18.25 2.45 -7.81
N TRP A 14 17.22 2.63 -8.64
CA TRP A 14 15.92 1.98 -8.42
C TRP A 14 16.04 0.46 -8.48
N LEU A 15 16.77 -0.08 -9.46
CA LEU A 15 17.06 -1.52 -9.52
C LEU A 15 17.80 -2.01 -8.27
N VAL A 16 18.76 -1.26 -7.75
CA VAL A 16 19.45 -1.60 -6.50
C VAL A 16 18.47 -1.64 -5.33
N VAL A 17 17.57 -0.67 -5.20
CA VAL A 17 16.53 -0.67 -4.14
C VAL A 17 15.66 -1.93 -4.23
N LEU A 18 15.24 -2.28 -5.44
CA LEU A 18 14.46 -3.49 -5.72
C LEU A 18 15.22 -4.79 -5.38
N VAL A 19 16.51 -4.86 -5.71
CA VAL A 19 17.37 -5.99 -5.35
C VAL A 19 17.55 -6.08 -3.83
N VAL A 20 17.78 -4.96 -3.15
CA VAL A 20 17.90 -4.90 -1.68
C VAL A 20 16.63 -5.41 -1.02
N PHE A 21 15.45 -4.99 -1.50
CA PHE A 21 14.16 -5.51 -1.02
C PHE A 21 14.09 -7.05 -1.12
N VAL A 22 14.41 -7.62 -2.29
CA VAL A 22 14.39 -9.08 -2.48
C VAL A 22 15.40 -9.79 -1.58
N LEU A 23 16.60 -9.24 -1.41
CA LEU A 23 17.61 -9.80 -0.51
C LEU A 23 17.15 -9.80 0.94
N LEU A 24 16.51 -8.72 1.41
CA LEU A 24 15.95 -8.63 2.76
C LEU A 24 14.81 -9.62 2.97
N MET A 25 13.95 -9.79 1.97
CA MET A 25 12.85 -10.75 1.98
C MET A 25 13.37 -12.20 2.05
N ILE A 26 14.39 -12.56 1.26
CA ILE A 26 15.05 -13.87 1.31
C ILE A 26 15.70 -14.07 2.68
N LEU A 27 16.44 -13.08 3.18
CA LEU A 27 17.10 -13.14 4.48
C LEU A 27 16.08 -13.37 5.61
N ALA A 28 14.99 -12.60 5.62
CA ALA A 28 13.91 -12.78 6.59
C ALA A 28 13.30 -14.19 6.49
N SER A 29 13.07 -14.70 5.27
CA SER A 29 12.54 -16.06 5.07
C SER A 29 13.48 -17.16 5.56
N VAL A 30 14.80 -16.94 5.52
CA VAL A 30 15.78 -17.90 6.05
C VAL A 30 15.81 -17.87 7.57
N LEU A 31 15.77 -16.67 8.15
CA LEU A 31 15.93 -16.44 9.59
C LEU A 31 14.65 -16.62 10.41
N THR A 32 13.47 -16.57 9.78
CA THR A 32 12.20 -16.59 10.50
C THR A 32 11.89 -17.98 11.08
N SER A 33 11.26 -17.99 12.25
CA SER A 33 10.64 -19.17 12.84
C SER A 33 9.19 -19.36 12.40
N GLY A 34 8.58 -18.36 11.75
CA GLY A 34 7.23 -18.41 11.19
C GLY A 34 7.22 -18.94 9.75
N ASP A 35 6.24 -18.49 8.98
CA ASP A 35 6.07 -18.94 7.60
C ASP A 35 7.22 -18.49 6.70
N LYS A 36 7.68 -19.43 5.87
CA LYS A 36 8.77 -19.23 4.91
C LYS A 36 8.21 -19.18 3.50
N ILE A 37 8.95 -18.54 2.62
CA ILE A 37 8.66 -18.57 1.19
C ILE A 37 8.78 -20.01 0.69
N GLN A 38 7.67 -20.58 0.22
CA GLN A 38 7.61 -21.95 -0.28
C GLN A 38 6.86 -22.01 -1.62
N GLY A 39 7.36 -22.86 -2.52
CA GLY A 39 6.78 -23.04 -3.84
C GLY A 39 7.11 -21.92 -4.85
N ILE A 40 6.64 -22.11 -6.09
CA ILE A 40 6.94 -21.22 -7.21
C ILE A 40 5.99 -20.02 -7.29
N ALA A 41 4.78 -20.13 -6.74
CA ALA A 41 3.76 -19.09 -6.87
C ALA A 41 4.16 -17.77 -6.16
N PRO A 42 4.63 -17.77 -4.89
CA PRO A 42 5.13 -16.55 -4.25
C PRO A 42 6.29 -15.88 -5.02
N ILE A 43 7.19 -16.68 -5.59
CA ILE A 43 8.32 -16.17 -6.40
C ILE A 43 7.79 -15.55 -7.70
N GLY A 44 6.85 -16.21 -8.37
CA GLY A 44 6.23 -15.74 -9.60
C GLY A 44 5.50 -14.41 -9.42
N VAL A 45 4.65 -14.28 -8.39
CA VAL A 45 3.96 -13.02 -8.11
C VAL A 45 4.94 -11.93 -7.68
N THR A 46 6.04 -12.31 -7.00
CA THR A 46 7.11 -11.37 -6.69
C THR A 46 7.69 -10.79 -7.96
N ALA A 47 8.09 -11.63 -8.91
CA ALA A 47 8.60 -11.19 -10.19
C ALA A 47 7.60 -10.29 -10.94
N ILE A 48 6.31 -10.65 -10.97
CA ILE A 48 5.26 -9.85 -11.61
C ILE A 48 5.14 -8.47 -10.96
N GLY A 49 5.08 -8.39 -9.62
CA GLY A 49 5.01 -7.13 -8.90
C GLY A 49 6.23 -6.25 -9.15
N MET A 50 7.43 -6.84 -9.13
CA MET A 50 8.70 -6.14 -9.38
C MET A 50 8.82 -5.62 -10.82
N ILE A 51 8.38 -6.41 -11.80
CA ILE A 51 8.28 -5.98 -13.19
C ILE A 51 7.27 -4.83 -13.30
N GLY A 52 6.10 -4.94 -12.66
CA GLY A 52 5.06 -3.91 -12.66
C GLY A 52 5.57 -2.57 -12.16
N VAL A 53 6.19 -2.54 -10.97
CA VAL A 53 6.74 -1.28 -10.42
C VAL A 53 7.87 -0.71 -11.28
N PHE A 54 8.68 -1.57 -11.92
CA PHE A 54 9.73 -1.12 -12.82
C PHE A 54 9.18 -0.58 -14.15
N VAL A 55 8.10 -1.15 -14.67
CA VAL A 55 7.40 -0.63 -15.85
C VAL A 55 6.80 0.75 -15.58
N VAL A 56 6.21 0.97 -14.40
CA VAL A 56 5.73 2.31 -13.99
C VAL A 56 6.88 3.31 -13.94
N TYR A 57 8.03 2.91 -13.42
CA TYR A 57 9.26 3.71 -13.48
C TYR A 57 9.64 4.02 -14.93
N LEU A 58 9.76 3.02 -15.82
CA LEU A 58 10.15 3.23 -17.21
C LEU A 58 9.21 4.18 -17.95
N ALA A 59 7.91 4.08 -17.71
CA ALA A 59 6.90 4.96 -18.30
C ALA A 59 7.02 6.42 -17.83
N THR A 60 7.68 6.66 -16.69
CA THR A 60 7.72 7.97 -16.01
C THR A 60 9.13 8.40 -15.61
N ALA A 61 10.16 7.77 -16.20
CA ALA A 61 11.56 7.87 -15.77
C ALA A 61 12.16 9.27 -15.90
N GLN A 62 11.55 10.13 -16.71
CA GLN A 62 11.95 11.53 -16.91
C GLN A 62 11.63 12.41 -15.69
N SER A 63 10.77 11.96 -14.78
CA SER A 63 10.42 12.73 -13.58
C SER A 63 11.47 12.59 -12.48
N ASP A 64 11.70 13.69 -11.76
CA ASP A 64 12.54 13.75 -10.56
C ASP A 64 11.90 13.02 -9.36
N ALA A 65 10.63 12.63 -9.45
CA ALA A 65 9.96 11.83 -8.43
C ALA A 65 10.69 10.51 -8.11
N TRP A 66 11.46 9.97 -9.07
CA TRP A 66 12.21 8.73 -8.92
C TRP A 66 13.64 8.91 -8.42
N GLU A 67 13.98 10.10 -7.89
CA GLU A 67 15.30 10.35 -7.34
C GLU A 67 15.59 9.47 -6.12
N VAL A 68 16.80 8.92 -6.06
CA VAL A 68 17.32 8.18 -4.92
C VAL A 68 18.64 8.81 -4.47
N GLY A 69 18.54 9.81 -3.61
CA GLY A 69 19.68 10.44 -2.96
C GLY A 69 19.84 10.02 -1.50
N THR A 70 20.78 10.63 -0.79
CA THR A 70 21.04 10.34 0.63
C THR A 70 19.79 10.56 1.50
N ARG A 71 19.00 11.60 1.23
CA ARG A 71 17.77 11.88 1.99
C ARG A 71 16.74 10.78 1.81
N GLN A 72 16.52 10.33 0.56
CA GLN A 72 15.57 9.27 0.27
C GLN A 72 15.99 7.95 0.94
N VAL A 73 17.28 7.61 0.96
CA VAL A 73 17.79 6.45 1.69
C VAL A 73 17.49 6.55 3.20
N VAL A 74 17.70 7.72 3.80
CA VAL A 74 17.37 7.94 5.22
C VAL A 74 15.86 7.83 5.46
N TYR A 75 15.03 8.42 4.61
CA TYR A 75 13.57 8.33 4.75
C TYR A 75 13.06 6.91 4.55
N MET A 76 13.65 6.13 3.65
CA MET A 76 13.35 4.70 3.48
C MET A 76 13.65 3.92 4.76
N ALA A 77 14.81 4.14 5.38
CA ALA A 77 15.19 3.46 6.61
C ALA A 77 14.29 3.84 7.80
N ILE A 78 14.03 5.14 7.99
CA ILE A 78 13.12 5.63 9.06
C ILE A 78 11.71 5.12 8.83
N GLY A 79 11.19 5.22 7.60
CA GLY A 79 9.86 4.76 7.25
C GLY A 79 9.70 3.27 7.50
N ALA A 80 10.61 2.44 7.01
CA ALA A 80 10.56 0.98 7.21
C ALA A 80 10.63 0.61 8.71
N ALA A 81 11.48 1.27 9.50
CA ALA A 81 11.55 1.05 10.94
C ALA A 81 10.26 1.44 11.67
N LEU A 82 9.71 2.63 11.38
CA LEU A 82 8.46 3.09 11.97
C LEU A 82 7.29 2.17 11.61
N TYR A 83 7.18 1.81 10.33
CA TYR A 83 6.10 0.93 9.87
C TYR A 83 6.22 -0.47 10.46
N GLY A 84 7.43 -1.04 10.50
CA GLY A 84 7.68 -2.35 11.10
C GLY A 84 7.39 -2.41 12.60
N ILE A 85 7.83 -1.41 13.37
CA ILE A 85 7.56 -1.36 14.82
C ILE A 85 6.07 -1.24 15.10
N PHE A 86 5.36 -0.36 14.36
CA PHE A 86 3.93 -0.20 14.56
C PHE A 86 3.17 -1.45 14.10
N ASN A 87 3.55 -2.09 12.98
CA ASN A 87 2.96 -3.36 12.59
C ASN A 87 3.17 -4.43 13.66
N TYR A 88 4.36 -4.54 14.26
CA TYR A 88 4.58 -5.46 15.37
C TYR A 88 3.59 -5.26 16.53
N ILE A 89 3.29 -4.01 16.89
CA ILE A 89 2.32 -3.70 17.95
C ILE A 89 0.90 -4.09 17.51
N PHE A 90 0.50 -3.66 16.32
CA PHE A 90 -0.89 -3.71 15.87
C PHE A 90 -1.30 -5.05 15.23
N ASN A 91 -0.34 -5.84 14.72
CA ASN A 91 -0.58 -7.18 14.19
C ASN A 91 -1.15 -8.14 15.26
N THR A 92 -1.05 -7.79 16.54
CA THR A 92 -1.67 -8.54 17.65
C THR A 92 -3.20 -8.40 17.71
N ILE A 93 -3.80 -7.49 16.94
CA ILE A 93 -5.25 -7.22 16.92
C ILE A 93 -5.82 -7.70 15.57
N PRO A 94 -6.33 -8.93 15.45
CA PRO A 94 -6.83 -9.46 14.19
C PRO A 94 -8.15 -8.79 13.77
N MET A 95 -8.35 -8.67 12.46
CA MET A 95 -9.62 -8.27 11.85
C MET A 95 -10.44 -9.49 11.44
N PRO A 96 -11.77 -9.42 11.44
CA PRO A 96 -12.62 -10.43 10.81
C PRO A 96 -12.34 -10.50 9.30
N SER A 97 -11.51 -11.45 8.90
CA SER A 97 -10.88 -11.57 7.58
C SER A 97 -10.53 -13.03 7.31
N VAL A 98 -10.54 -13.44 6.03
CA VAL A 98 -10.10 -14.78 5.64
C VAL A 98 -8.59 -14.99 5.72
N SER A 99 -7.78 -13.93 5.64
CA SER A 99 -6.33 -13.98 5.81
C SER A 99 -5.86 -13.26 7.07
N GLN A 100 -4.56 -13.38 7.38
CA GLN A 100 -3.90 -12.75 8.53
C GLN A 100 -3.86 -11.21 8.40
N VAL A 101 -5.04 -10.61 8.55
CA VAL A 101 -5.24 -9.17 8.49
C VAL A 101 -5.45 -8.67 9.91
N ALA A 102 -4.71 -7.64 10.28
CA ALA A 102 -4.85 -6.97 11.56
C ALA A 102 -5.46 -5.58 11.40
N LEU A 103 -5.82 -4.96 12.53
CA LEU A 103 -6.17 -3.54 12.57
C LEU A 103 -4.90 -2.72 12.39
N ARG A 104 -4.70 -2.08 11.23
CA ARG A 104 -3.41 -1.45 10.88
C ARG A 104 -3.53 0.07 10.78
N PRO A 105 -3.58 0.83 11.89
CA PRO A 105 -3.46 2.30 11.83
C PRO A 105 -2.10 2.74 11.28
N SER A 106 -1.10 1.85 11.36
CA SER A 106 0.25 1.99 10.83
C SER A 106 0.30 2.23 9.31
N VAL A 107 -0.71 1.83 8.53
CA VAL A 107 -0.72 2.03 7.06
C VAL A 107 -0.62 3.49 6.65
N CYS A 108 -0.96 4.42 7.56
CA CYS A 108 -0.78 5.84 7.30
C CYS A 108 0.70 6.22 7.06
N ILE A 109 1.66 5.44 7.57
CA ILE A 109 3.10 5.66 7.46
C ILE A 109 3.59 5.50 6.01
N PRO A 110 3.50 4.31 5.35
CA PRO A 110 3.96 4.16 3.97
C PRO A 110 3.24 5.11 3.00
N ILE A 111 1.95 5.37 3.23
CA ILE A 111 1.17 6.31 2.41
C ILE A 111 1.72 7.73 2.55
N PHE A 112 1.95 8.19 3.79
CA PHE A 112 2.53 9.50 4.05
C PHE A 112 3.95 9.61 3.48
N PHE A 113 4.81 8.61 3.73
CA PHE A 113 6.19 8.61 3.23
C PHE A 113 6.25 8.61 1.71
N GLY A 114 5.36 7.84 1.06
CA GLY A 114 5.19 7.89 -0.39
C GLY A 114 4.80 9.27 -0.89
N TYR A 115 3.71 9.82 -0.33
CA TYR A 115 3.19 11.12 -0.73
C TYR A 115 4.19 12.26 -0.51
N ALA A 116 4.91 12.26 0.60
CA ALA A 116 5.81 13.33 1.01
C ALA A 116 7.21 13.22 0.40
N PHE A 117 7.73 12.00 0.19
CA PHE A 117 9.14 11.76 -0.16
C PHE A 117 9.34 10.98 -1.47
N GLY A 118 8.26 10.57 -2.13
CA GLY A 118 8.26 10.00 -3.48
C GLY A 118 7.97 8.50 -3.53
N PRO A 119 7.66 7.98 -4.74
CA PRO A 119 7.23 6.60 -4.94
C PRO A 119 8.24 5.56 -4.47
N VAL A 120 9.54 5.81 -4.65
CA VAL A 120 10.61 4.90 -4.19
C VAL A 120 10.60 4.77 -2.66
N VAL A 121 10.47 5.89 -1.96
CA VAL A 121 10.47 5.91 -0.49
C VAL A 121 9.22 5.23 0.05
N GLY A 122 8.06 5.52 -0.54
CA GLY A 122 6.80 4.86 -0.19
C GLY A 122 6.84 3.36 -0.40
N PHE A 123 7.35 2.91 -1.56
CA PHE A 123 7.50 1.49 -1.87
C PHE A 123 8.35 0.77 -0.83
N PHE A 124 9.56 1.27 -0.58
CA PHE A 124 10.47 0.61 0.35
C PHE A 124 9.95 0.64 1.79
N THR A 125 9.36 1.76 2.21
CA THR A 125 8.75 1.90 3.54
C THR A 125 7.66 0.85 3.76
N GLY A 126 6.75 0.69 2.79
CA GLY A 126 5.68 -0.29 2.86
C GLY A 126 6.19 -1.72 2.80
N ALA A 127 7.03 -2.03 1.81
CA ALA A 127 7.47 -3.40 1.56
C ALA A 127 8.41 -3.93 2.65
N VAL A 128 9.50 -3.19 2.93
CA VAL A 128 10.48 -3.62 3.93
C VAL A 128 9.93 -3.46 5.35
N GLY A 129 9.14 -2.41 5.61
CA GLY A 129 8.49 -2.27 6.90
C GLY A 129 7.49 -3.39 7.20
N ASN A 130 6.81 -3.92 6.18
CA ASN A 130 5.95 -5.09 6.36
C ASN A 130 6.75 -6.35 6.73
N ILE A 131 7.81 -6.67 5.96
CA ILE A 131 8.72 -7.78 6.26
C ILE A 131 9.21 -7.71 7.71
N LEU A 132 9.67 -6.53 8.14
CA LEU A 132 10.15 -6.34 9.52
C LEU A 132 9.04 -6.59 10.55
N GLY A 133 7.85 -6.03 10.35
CA GLY A 133 6.73 -6.20 11.27
C GLY A 133 6.31 -7.67 11.40
N ASP A 134 6.12 -8.35 10.27
CA ASP A 134 5.66 -9.76 10.24
C ASP A 134 6.74 -10.70 10.79
N PHE A 135 8.01 -10.43 10.48
CA PHE A 135 9.14 -11.18 11.02
C PHE A 135 9.23 -11.06 12.55
N ILE A 136 9.14 -9.85 13.10
CA ILE A 136 9.24 -9.63 14.56
C ILE A 136 8.00 -10.19 15.28
N THR A 137 6.83 -10.14 14.66
CA THR A 137 5.59 -10.74 15.20
C THR A 137 5.66 -12.27 15.19
N GLY A 138 6.57 -12.86 14.41
CA GLY A 138 6.69 -14.31 14.24
C GLY A 138 5.74 -14.90 13.20
N TRP A 139 5.08 -14.05 12.39
CA TRP A 139 4.16 -14.49 11.35
C TRP A 139 4.90 -15.15 10.18
N GLY A 140 6.07 -14.63 9.79
CA GLY A 140 6.82 -15.15 8.66
C GLY A 140 7.11 -14.10 7.60
N VAL A 141 7.15 -14.53 6.34
CA VAL A 141 7.38 -13.69 5.16
C VAL A 141 6.35 -14.03 4.08
N TYR A 142 5.62 -13.03 3.62
CA TYR A 142 4.51 -13.18 2.68
C TYR A 142 4.73 -12.26 1.46
N PRO A 143 5.43 -12.73 0.41
CA PRO A 143 5.91 -11.86 -0.66
C PRO A 143 4.82 -11.06 -1.39
N ALA A 144 3.63 -11.64 -1.58
CA ALA A 144 2.49 -10.94 -2.17
C ALA A 144 2.05 -9.74 -1.31
N TRP A 145 2.00 -9.94 0.01
CA TRP A 145 1.65 -8.92 0.98
C TRP A 145 2.74 -7.88 1.14
N ASP A 146 4.01 -8.27 1.12
CA ASP A 146 5.14 -7.34 1.17
C ASP A 146 5.10 -6.37 -0.03
N ILE A 147 4.89 -6.90 -1.23
CA ILE A 147 4.73 -6.08 -2.44
C ILE A 147 3.46 -5.24 -2.38
N ALA A 148 2.34 -5.79 -1.91
CA ALA A 148 1.10 -5.04 -1.73
C ALA A 148 1.29 -3.82 -0.84
N ASN A 149 1.98 -3.98 0.28
CA ASN A 149 2.31 -2.87 1.18
C ASN A 149 3.25 -1.86 0.52
N GLY A 150 4.21 -2.34 -0.28
CA GLY A 150 5.04 -1.47 -1.10
C GLY A 150 4.22 -0.65 -2.11
N LEU A 151 3.35 -1.29 -2.88
CA LEU A 151 2.44 -0.61 -3.80
C LEU A 151 1.55 0.41 -3.09
N MET A 152 1.05 0.07 -1.91
CA MET A 152 0.26 0.98 -1.06
C MET A 152 1.01 2.27 -0.71
N GLY A 153 2.33 2.21 -0.49
CA GLY A 153 3.15 3.40 -0.32
C GLY A 153 3.61 4.05 -1.63
N MET A 154 3.88 3.27 -2.67
CA MET A 154 4.38 3.79 -3.96
C MET A 154 3.34 4.65 -4.69
N VAL A 155 2.11 4.14 -4.80
CA VAL A 155 1.01 4.78 -5.53
C VAL A 155 0.76 6.22 -5.09
N PRO A 156 0.65 6.54 -3.78
CA PRO A 156 0.47 7.92 -3.37
C PRO A 156 1.67 8.82 -3.67
N GLY A 157 2.88 8.29 -3.80
CA GLY A 157 4.04 9.06 -4.26
C GLY A 157 4.01 9.45 -5.74
N LEU A 158 3.24 8.73 -6.56
CA LEU A 158 3.05 9.07 -7.98
C LEU A 158 2.33 10.41 -8.17
N VAL A 159 1.74 10.99 -7.13
CA VAL A 159 1.24 12.36 -7.14
C VAL A 159 2.31 13.37 -7.60
N MET A 160 3.59 13.10 -7.33
CA MET A 160 4.71 13.95 -7.72
C MET A 160 4.94 14.00 -9.23
N LEU A 161 4.33 13.09 -10.00
CA LEU A 161 4.34 13.13 -11.46
C LEU A 161 3.40 14.22 -12.02
N PHE A 162 2.49 14.75 -11.22
CA PHE A 162 1.50 15.73 -11.65
C PHE A 162 1.93 17.14 -11.27
N ALA A 163 2.16 17.98 -12.28
CA ALA A 163 2.46 19.40 -12.07
C ALA A 163 1.29 20.16 -11.40
N ASP A 164 0.06 19.81 -11.78
CA ASP A 164 -1.15 20.29 -11.12
C ASP A 164 -1.87 19.11 -10.44
N LYS A 165 -1.66 18.99 -9.13
CA LYS A 165 -2.28 17.95 -8.30
C LYS A 165 -3.80 18.04 -8.33
N LYS A 166 -4.38 19.25 -8.47
CA LYS A 166 -5.83 19.45 -8.50
C LYS A 166 -6.46 18.79 -9.71
N ARG A 167 -5.76 18.77 -10.85
CA ARG A 167 -6.21 18.06 -12.06
C ARG A 167 -6.36 16.56 -11.83
N SER A 168 -5.50 15.94 -11.02
CA SER A 168 -5.62 14.52 -10.67
C SER A 168 -6.86 14.23 -9.82
N LEU A 169 -7.28 15.17 -8.96
CA LEU A 169 -8.32 14.93 -7.96
C LEU A 169 -9.67 14.54 -8.58
N ASN A 170 -10.12 15.21 -9.64
CA ASN A 170 -11.45 14.94 -10.21
C ASN A 170 -11.52 13.54 -10.82
N PHE A 171 -10.50 13.16 -11.58
CA PHE A 171 -10.39 11.81 -12.13
C PHE A 171 -10.31 10.77 -11.01
N LEU A 172 -9.45 10.99 -10.01
CA LEU A 172 -9.28 10.07 -8.89
C LEU A 172 -10.55 9.93 -8.05
N THR A 173 -11.32 11.01 -7.89
CA THR A 173 -12.61 10.96 -7.18
C THR A 173 -13.55 10.00 -7.88
N GLY A 174 -13.68 10.12 -9.21
CA GLY A 174 -14.51 9.21 -10.01
C GLY A 174 -13.99 7.77 -9.98
N LEU A 175 -12.68 7.58 -10.15
CA LEU A 175 -12.05 6.26 -10.11
C LEU A 175 -12.25 5.57 -8.75
N VAL A 176 -11.95 6.25 -7.64
CA VAL A 176 -12.13 5.71 -6.29
C VAL A 176 -13.60 5.40 -6.02
N ALA A 177 -14.53 6.28 -6.41
CA ALA A 177 -15.96 6.03 -6.26
C ALA A 177 -16.40 4.76 -7.02
N VAL A 178 -15.96 4.61 -8.27
CA VAL A 178 -16.27 3.43 -9.09
C VAL A 178 -15.70 2.15 -8.47
N LEU A 179 -14.43 2.17 -8.03
CA LEU A 179 -13.80 1.00 -7.41
C LEU A 179 -14.53 0.59 -6.12
N ILE A 180 -14.91 1.55 -5.28
CA ILE A 180 -15.67 1.29 -4.05
C ILE A 180 -17.05 0.69 -4.36
N ILE A 181 -17.77 1.25 -5.35
CA ILE A 181 -19.07 0.73 -5.77
C ILE A 181 -18.93 -0.69 -6.30
N ILE A 182 -17.91 -0.96 -7.13
CA ILE A 182 -17.65 -2.30 -7.66
C ILE A 182 -17.40 -3.28 -6.52
N THR A 183 -16.54 -2.95 -5.55
CA THR A 183 -16.30 -3.82 -4.40
C THR A 183 -17.58 -4.07 -3.60
N ALA A 184 -18.34 -3.03 -3.27
CA ALA A 184 -19.58 -3.19 -2.50
C ALA A 184 -20.62 -4.05 -3.24
N VAL A 185 -20.77 -3.87 -4.55
CA VAL A 185 -21.66 -4.68 -5.40
C VAL A 185 -21.20 -6.14 -5.41
N LEU A 186 -19.90 -6.40 -5.59
CA LEU A 186 -19.37 -7.77 -5.58
C LEU A 186 -19.63 -8.48 -4.25
N VAL A 187 -19.47 -7.78 -3.12
CA VAL A 187 -19.79 -8.32 -1.79
C VAL A 187 -21.30 -8.57 -1.65
N PHE A 188 -22.18 -7.67 -2.10
CA PHE A 188 -23.63 -7.90 -2.04
C PHE A 188 -24.11 -9.06 -2.93
N LEU A 189 -23.45 -9.28 -4.07
CA LEU A 189 -23.80 -10.37 -4.98
C LEU A 189 -23.39 -11.74 -4.43
N ASN A 190 -22.31 -11.82 -3.63
CA ASN A 190 -21.82 -13.06 -3.04
C ASN A 190 -21.38 -12.86 -1.58
N PRO A 191 -22.29 -12.51 -0.66
CA PRO A 191 -21.92 -12.09 0.69
C PRO A 191 -21.29 -13.20 1.53
N GLN A 192 -21.50 -14.46 1.14
CA GLN A 192 -21.04 -15.62 1.86
C GLN A 192 -19.96 -16.36 1.07
N VAL A 193 -18.78 -16.52 1.67
CA VAL A 193 -17.65 -17.23 1.05
C VAL A 193 -17.01 -18.21 2.03
N PRO A 194 -16.40 -19.31 1.55
CA PRO A 194 -15.67 -20.23 2.42
C PRO A 194 -14.45 -19.56 3.04
N GLY A 195 -14.30 -19.69 4.35
CA GLY A 195 -13.09 -19.37 5.09
C GLY A 195 -11.96 -20.37 4.72
N PRO A 196 -10.74 -19.92 4.45
CA PRO A 196 -9.66 -20.74 3.92
C PRO A 196 -9.00 -21.66 4.95
N TRP A 197 -9.12 -21.33 6.24
CA TRP A 197 -8.56 -22.13 7.34
C TRP A 197 -9.56 -23.13 7.91
N THR A 198 -10.85 -22.79 7.88
CA THR A 198 -11.95 -23.55 8.50
C THR A 198 -12.77 -24.31 7.47
N GLY A 199 -12.81 -23.84 6.22
CA GLY A 199 -13.75 -24.32 5.20
C GLY A 199 -15.20 -23.93 5.47
N GLU A 200 -15.48 -23.24 6.57
CA GLU A 200 -16.82 -22.82 6.95
C GLU A 200 -17.27 -21.62 6.13
N ILE A 201 -18.56 -21.55 5.85
CA ILE A 201 -19.14 -20.43 5.10
C ILE A 201 -19.31 -19.26 6.07
N GLU A 202 -18.61 -18.17 5.79
CA GLU A 202 -18.63 -16.94 6.58
C GLU A 202 -19.38 -15.82 5.84
N ASP A 203 -20.07 -14.95 6.58
CA ASP A 203 -20.81 -13.80 6.05
C ASP A 203 -19.99 -12.51 6.12
N PHE A 204 -19.77 -11.90 4.96
CA PHE A 204 -19.01 -10.66 4.75
C PHE A 204 -19.91 -9.48 4.39
N SER A 205 -21.24 -9.61 4.50
CA SER A 205 -22.22 -8.56 4.20
C SER A 205 -21.91 -7.20 4.87
N PHE A 206 -21.31 -7.22 6.06
CA PHE A 206 -20.85 -6.02 6.76
C PHE A 206 -19.89 -5.17 5.90
N TRP A 207 -18.99 -5.80 5.15
CA TRP A 207 -17.98 -5.08 4.37
C TRP A 207 -18.57 -4.32 3.19
N ALA A 208 -19.68 -4.77 2.60
CA ALA A 208 -20.38 -3.98 1.58
C ALA A 208 -20.80 -2.61 2.13
N TRP A 209 -21.39 -2.60 3.33
CA TRP A 209 -21.78 -1.37 4.02
C TRP A 209 -20.57 -0.53 4.45
N ALA A 210 -19.53 -1.17 4.96
CA ALA A 210 -18.29 -0.49 5.35
C ALA A 210 -17.66 0.23 4.15
N PHE A 211 -17.65 -0.38 2.96
CA PHE A 211 -17.16 0.24 1.73
C PHE A 211 -18.05 1.40 1.27
N ILE A 212 -19.37 1.26 1.31
CA ILE A 212 -20.28 2.34 0.91
C ILE A 212 -20.12 3.54 1.85
N ILE A 213 -20.19 3.33 3.15
CA ILE A 213 -20.09 4.40 4.15
C ILE A 213 -18.68 5.01 4.11
N GLY A 214 -17.65 4.16 4.17
CA GLY A 214 -16.25 4.60 4.09
C GLY A 214 -15.96 5.37 2.79
N GLY A 215 -16.51 4.92 1.66
CA GLY A 215 -16.36 5.60 0.39
C GLY A 215 -17.04 6.95 0.33
N VAL A 216 -18.27 7.07 0.86
CA VAL A 216 -18.92 8.37 1.01
C VAL A 216 -18.04 9.29 1.86
N VAL A 217 -17.48 8.79 2.97
CA VAL A 217 -16.58 9.58 3.83
C VAL A 217 -15.30 9.98 3.10
N VAL A 218 -14.67 9.09 2.33
CA VAL A 218 -13.49 9.43 1.52
C VAL A 218 -13.81 10.52 0.49
N ILE A 219 -14.93 10.39 -0.22
CA ILE A 219 -15.31 11.31 -1.30
C ILE A 219 -15.73 12.68 -0.73
N VAL A 220 -16.60 12.71 0.29
CA VAL A 220 -16.97 13.95 0.98
C VAL A 220 -15.74 14.56 1.65
N GLY A 221 -14.94 13.73 2.31
CA GLY A 221 -13.69 14.11 2.97
C GLY A 221 -12.72 14.79 2.01
N ARG A 222 -12.60 14.33 0.75
CA ARG A 222 -11.82 15.04 -0.28
C ARG A 222 -12.26 16.48 -0.45
N PHE A 223 -13.56 16.76 -0.59
CA PHE A 223 -14.06 18.14 -0.76
C PHE A 223 -13.89 18.99 0.51
N VAL A 224 -14.00 18.38 1.70
CA VAL A 224 -13.77 19.08 2.97
C VAL A 224 -12.29 19.43 3.13
N LEU A 225 -11.39 18.47 2.92
CA LEU A 225 -9.94 18.63 3.03
C LEU A 225 -9.41 19.62 1.99
N GLU A 226 -9.96 19.65 0.77
CA GLU A 226 -9.54 20.59 -0.27
C GLU A 226 -9.72 22.06 0.16
N ARG A 227 -10.70 22.35 1.03
CA ARG A 227 -10.89 23.70 1.58
C ARG A 227 -9.72 24.15 2.45
N ALA A 228 -9.02 23.20 3.08
CA ALA A 228 -7.83 23.48 3.90
C ALA A 228 -6.54 23.41 3.07
N SER A 229 -6.38 22.36 2.26
CA SER A 229 -5.23 22.19 1.38
C SER A 229 -5.49 21.13 0.30
N VAL A 230 -5.06 21.43 -0.92
CA VAL A 230 -5.10 20.49 -2.05
C VAL A 230 -4.29 19.23 -1.74
N ASP A 231 -3.20 19.34 -0.98
CA ASP A 231 -2.38 18.19 -0.60
C ASP A 231 -3.11 17.24 0.35
N LEU A 232 -3.92 17.77 1.26
CA LEU A 232 -4.71 16.95 2.18
C LEU A 232 -5.80 16.18 1.44
N ALA A 233 -6.45 16.82 0.47
CA ALA A 233 -7.40 16.15 -0.42
C ALA A 233 -6.74 15.09 -1.30
N ALA A 234 -5.55 15.40 -1.82
CA ALA A 234 -4.78 14.51 -2.67
C ALA A 234 -4.30 13.28 -1.89
N VAL A 235 -3.69 13.44 -0.72
CA VAL A 235 -3.21 12.29 0.06
C VAL A 235 -4.34 11.36 0.49
N ASN A 236 -5.53 11.90 0.76
CA ASN A 236 -6.73 11.10 1.05
C ASN A 236 -7.12 10.19 -0.15
N LEU A 237 -7.24 10.75 -1.37
CA LEU A 237 -7.60 9.96 -2.55
C LEU A 237 -6.48 9.04 -3.03
N TRP A 238 -5.25 9.54 -3.07
CA TRP A 238 -4.08 8.77 -3.48
C TRP A 238 -3.74 7.66 -2.50
N GLY A 239 -3.92 7.88 -1.19
CA GLY A 239 -3.79 6.84 -0.18
C GLY A 239 -4.85 5.76 -0.32
N THR A 240 -6.12 6.16 -0.53
CA THR A 240 -7.21 5.22 -0.81
C THR A 240 -6.91 4.38 -2.05
N LEU A 241 -6.46 5.01 -3.15
CA LEU A 241 -6.07 4.30 -4.36
C LEU A 241 -4.88 3.36 -4.11
N GLY A 242 -3.89 3.80 -3.34
CA GLY A 242 -2.74 2.96 -2.96
C GLY A 242 -3.17 1.71 -2.20
N ILE A 243 -4.10 1.84 -1.25
CA ILE A 243 -4.65 0.70 -0.52
C ILE A 243 -5.39 -0.25 -1.47
N ILE A 244 -6.26 0.27 -2.34
CA ILE A 244 -7.01 -0.57 -3.30
C ILE A 244 -6.05 -1.31 -4.23
N VAL A 245 -5.03 -0.64 -4.77
CA VAL A 245 -4.06 -1.27 -5.68
C VAL A 245 -3.18 -2.27 -4.94
N GLY A 246 -2.66 -1.91 -3.77
CA GLY A 246 -1.80 -2.77 -2.97
C GLY A 246 -2.53 -4.01 -2.48
N ILE A 247 -3.60 -3.83 -1.71
CA ILE A 247 -4.38 -4.94 -1.16
C ILE A 247 -5.03 -5.76 -2.28
N GLY A 248 -5.46 -5.13 -3.37
CA GLY A 248 -5.95 -5.83 -4.56
C GLY A 248 -4.89 -6.75 -5.17
N PHE A 249 -3.63 -6.31 -5.22
CA PHE A 249 -2.52 -7.15 -5.68
C PHE A 249 -2.31 -8.37 -4.78
N ALA A 250 -2.31 -8.22 -3.44
CA ALA A 250 -2.19 -9.35 -2.52
C ALA A 250 -3.35 -10.34 -2.72
N ALA A 251 -4.58 -9.85 -2.66
CA ALA A 251 -5.77 -10.69 -2.76
C ALA A 251 -5.85 -11.47 -4.07
N ILE A 252 -5.56 -10.81 -5.20
CA ILE A 252 -5.53 -11.48 -6.49
C ILE A 252 -4.37 -12.51 -6.53
N SER A 253 -3.22 -12.20 -5.95
CA SER A 253 -2.08 -13.12 -5.88
C SER A 253 -2.41 -14.40 -5.11
N ASP A 254 -3.24 -14.31 -4.07
CA ASP A 254 -3.61 -15.43 -3.21
C ASP A 254 -4.55 -16.45 -3.89
N ILE A 255 -5.11 -16.12 -5.07
CA ILE A 255 -5.72 -17.12 -5.97
C ILE A 255 -4.71 -18.18 -6.41
N TRP A 256 -3.47 -17.78 -6.71
CA TRP A 256 -2.42 -18.71 -7.14
C TRP A 256 -1.55 -19.22 -6.00
N ILE A 257 -1.38 -18.43 -4.93
CA ILE A 257 -0.57 -18.84 -3.78
C ILE A 257 -1.37 -19.79 -2.87
N ASN A 258 -2.58 -19.40 -2.49
CA ASN A 258 -3.40 -20.12 -1.51
C ASN A 258 -4.57 -20.89 -2.14
N GLY A 259 -4.75 -20.81 -3.47
CA GLY A 259 -5.81 -21.53 -4.17
C GLY A 259 -7.21 -20.92 -3.96
N TYR A 260 -7.29 -19.64 -3.59
CA TYR A 260 -8.57 -18.99 -3.34
C TYR A 260 -9.44 -18.91 -4.59
N SER A 261 -10.75 -19.06 -4.41
CA SER A 261 -11.69 -18.67 -5.45
C SER A 261 -11.64 -17.15 -5.64
N PHE A 262 -12.03 -16.65 -6.81
CA PHE A 262 -12.12 -15.21 -7.04
C PHE A 262 -13.03 -14.51 -6.01
N ALA A 263 -14.14 -15.15 -5.63
CA ALA A 263 -15.03 -14.64 -4.59
C ALA A 263 -14.33 -14.57 -3.24
N THR A 264 -13.62 -15.62 -2.81
CA THR A 264 -12.86 -15.64 -1.55
C THR A 264 -11.81 -14.53 -1.52
N ALA A 265 -11.03 -14.36 -2.59
CA ALA A 265 -10.02 -13.31 -2.69
C ALA A 265 -10.62 -11.90 -2.60
N ILE A 266 -11.72 -11.61 -3.31
CA ILE A 266 -12.28 -10.25 -3.32
C ILE A 266 -13.12 -9.95 -2.07
N ILE A 267 -13.91 -10.91 -1.60
CA ILE A 267 -14.93 -10.70 -0.57
C ILE A 267 -14.39 -11.04 0.81
N GLY A 268 -13.69 -12.18 0.89
CA GLY A 268 -13.15 -12.69 2.14
C GLY A 268 -11.84 -12.03 2.55
N GLU A 269 -11.04 -11.55 1.59
CA GLU A 269 -9.69 -11.03 1.86
C GLU A 269 -9.55 -9.55 1.53
N PHE A 270 -9.78 -9.17 0.27
CA PHE A 270 -9.60 -7.79 -0.16
C PHE A 270 -10.49 -6.83 0.62
N ALA A 271 -11.80 -7.11 0.75
CA ALA A 271 -12.72 -6.23 1.46
C ALA A 271 -12.34 -6.02 2.94
N PRO A 272 -12.16 -7.08 3.77
CA PRO A 272 -11.75 -6.91 5.15
C PRO A 272 -10.34 -6.34 5.35
N ALA A 273 -9.43 -6.47 4.38
CA ALA A 273 -8.12 -5.83 4.44
C ALA A 273 -8.14 -4.36 4.01
N ALA A 274 -8.79 -4.04 2.89
CA ALA A 274 -8.80 -2.70 2.34
C ALA A 274 -9.72 -1.76 3.13
N GLY A 275 -10.88 -2.23 3.59
CA GLY A 275 -11.86 -1.41 4.32
C GLY A 275 -11.25 -0.69 5.54
N PRO A 276 -10.70 -1.42 6.53
CA PRO A 276 -10.08 -0.83 7.72
C PRO A 276 -8.86 0.02 7.39
N ASN A 277 -8.05 -0.38 6.40
CA ASN A 277 -6.89 0.40 5.95
C ASN A 277 -7.32 1.75 5.37
N ILE A 278 -8.40 1.79 4.58
CA ILE A 278 -8.96 3.03 4.03
C ILE A 278 -9.46 3.92 5.18
N LEU A 279 -10.21 3.36 6.13
CA LEU A 279 -10.70 4.11 7.29
C LEU A 279 -9.55 4.71 8.12
N ASN A 280 -8.50 3.94 8.36
CA ASN A 280 -7.31 4.41 9.06
C ASN A 280 -6.58 5.50 8.26
N SER A 281 -6.37 5.30 6.96
CA SER A 281 -5.63 6.24 6.13
C SER A 281 -6.38 7.56 5.93
N MET A 282 -7.68 7.54 5.65
CA MET A 282 -8.47 8.75 5.40
C MET A 282 -8.51 9.69 6.61
N ILE A 283 -8.29 9.17 7.82
CA ILE A 283 -8.22 9.94 9.06
C ILE A 283 -6.78 10.32 9.38
N LEU A 284 -5.89 9.33 9.52
CA LEU A 284 -4.56 9.53 10.10
C LEU A 284 -3.58 10.15 9.11
N THR A 285 -3.66 9.82 7.82
CA THR A 285 -2.69 10.29 6.84
C THR A 285 -2.80 11.81 6.60
N PRO A 286 -3.99 12.41 6.41
CA PRO A 286 -4.11 13.86 6.32
C PRO A 286 -3.62 14.58 7.58
N ILE A 287 -3.88 14.03 8.78
CA ILE A 287 -3.40 14.61 10.05
C ILE A 287 -1.86 14.61 10.09
N LEU A 288 -1.25 13.48 9.75
CA LEU A 288 0.21 13.35 9.72
C LEU A 288 0.84 14.30 8.70
N LEU A 289 0.24 14.43 7.51
CA LEU A 289 0.70 15.35 6.48
C LEU A 289 0.56 16.81 6.93
N ALA A 290 -0.56 17.19 7.53
CA ALA A 290 -0.76 18.53 8.06
C ALA A 290 0.27 18.88 9.14
N ALA A 291 0.54 17.94 10.07
CA ALA A 291 1.56 18.12 11.11
C ALA A 291 2.96 18.29 10.53
N TYR A 292 3.31 17.47 9.53
CA TYR A 292 4.59 17.57 8.83
C TYR A 292 4.74 18.93 8.12
N GLN A 293 3.73 19.35 7.36
CA GLN A 293 3.73 20.64 6.66
C GLN A 293 3.84 21.82 7.63
N ALA A 294 3.18 21.75 8.78
CA ALA A 294 3.28 22.76 9.82
C ALA A 294 4.70 22.86 10.42
N ILE A 295 5.42 21.73 10.55
CA ILE A 295 6.81 21.71 10.99
C ILE A 295 7.72 22.31 9.92
N GLN A 296 7.58 21.87 8.64
CA GLN A 296 8.37 22.40 7.53
C GLN A 296 8.28 23.93 7.41
N ALA A 297 7.06 24.46 7.53
CA ALA A 297 6.80 25.89 7.49
C ALA A 297 7.54 26.66 8.61
N ARG A 298 7.73 26.04 9.79
CA ARG A 298 8.48 26.63 10.91
C ARG A 298 9.99 26.51 10.74
N THR A 299 10.47 25.42 10.16
CA THR A 299 11.90 25.14 10.01
C THR A 299 12.51 25.74 8.74
N GLY A 300 11.68 26.29 7.84
CA GLY A 300 12.13 26.87 6.57
C GLY A 300 12.76 25.83 5.63
N ARG A 301 12.40 24.56 5.80
CA ARG A 301 12.94 23.38 5.10
C ARG A 301 11.84 22.41 4.76
#